data_AF-A0A4Y8C8E8-F1
#
_entry.id   AF-A0A4Y8C8E8-F1
#
_cell.length_a   1.000
_cell.length_b   1.000
_cell.length_c   1.000
_cell.angle_alpha   90.00
_cell.angle_beta   90.00
_cell.angle_gamma   90.00
#
_symmetry.space_group_name_H-M   'P 1'
#
loop_
_entity.id
_entity.type
_entity.pdbx_description
1 polymer ?
#
loop_
_entity_poly.entity_id
_entity_poly.type
_entity_poly.pdbx_seq_one_letter_code
_entity_poly.pdbx_strand_id
1 'polypeptide(L)'
;KYINNNEKLALSANIGSNTPYFITFCALEHTSKNVLMHAAAYGNVEILKLLISKGVNFNAVDDLGFNALDFALSAGKKENADYLKSLGLKANENLFYGGSLE
;
A
#
# COMPACT_ATOMS: atom_id res chain seq x y z
N LYS A 1 -1.03 -20.56 1.73
CA LYS A 1 -2.50 -20.68 1.78
C LYS A 1 -3.05 -19.26 1.78
N TYR A 2 -3.76 -18.84 0.74
CA TYR A 2 -4.35 -17.50 0.66
C TYR A 2 -5.60 -17.50 1.55
N ILE A 3 -5.65 -16.65 2.57
CA ILE A 3 -6.79 -16.55 3.48
C ILE A 3 -7.75 -15.52 2.86
N ASN A 4 -8.97 -15.95 2.54
CA ASN A 4 -9.95 -15.05 1.92
C ASN A 4 -10.62 -14.14 2.96
N ASN A 5 -11.33 -13.11 2.51
CA ASN A 5 -11.97 -12.12 3.39
C ASN A 5 -12.96 -12.76 4.38
N ASN A 6 -13.66 -13.82 3.98
CA ASN A 6 -14.62 -14.50 4.85
C ASN A 6 -13.92 -15.28 5.96
N GLU A 7 -12.79 -15.91 5.66
CA GLU A 7 -11.93 -16.58 6.65
C GLU A 7 -11.30 -15.56 7.62
N LYS A 8 -10.92 -14.37 7.12
CA LYS A 8 -10.38 -13.27 7.92
C LYS A 8 -11.43 -12.74 8.92
N LEU A 9 -12.67 -12.55 8.46
CA LEU A 9 -13.82 -12.17 9.29
C LEU A 9 -14.13 -13.23 10.36
N ALA A 10 -14.16 -14.50 9.98
CA ALA A 10 -14.42 -15.61 10.91
C ALA A 10 -13.37 -15.71 12.03
N LEU A 11 -12.10 -15.44 11.72
CA LEU A 11 -11.01 -15.41 12.71
C LEU A 11 -11.17 -14.23 13.68
N SER A 12 -11.58 -13.05 13.19
CA SER A 12 -11.77 -11.87 14.03
C SER A 12 -12.98 -11.95 14.97
N ALA A 13 -14.04 -12.66 14.57
CA ALA A 13 -15.27 -12.79 15.36
C ALA A 13 -15.09 -13.61 16.66
N ASN A 14 -14.03 -14.42 16.76
CA ASN A 14 -13.74 -15.27 17.92
C ASN A 14 -12.73 -14.64 18.91
N ILE A 15 -12.14 -13.49 18.57
CA ILE A 15 -11.20 -12.79 19.45
C ILE A 15 -12.00 -11.68 20.13
N GLY A 16 -12.17 -11.79 21.45
CA GLY A 16 -13.06 -10.97 22.24
C GLY A 16 -12.97 -9.47 21.91
N SER A 17 -14.14 -8.81 21.93
CA SER A 17 -14.47 -7.45 21.50
C SER A 17 -13.68 -6.29 22.13
N ASN A 18 -12.54 -6.56 22.77
CA ASN A 18 -11.74 -5.59 23.53
C ASN A 18 -10.31 -5.44 23.00
N THR A 19 -9.99 -6.01 21.84
CA THR A 19 -8.73 -5.71 21.12
C THR A 19 -9.03 -4.69 20.03
N PRO A 20 -8.30 -3.56 19.94
CA PRO A 20 -8.48 -2.61 18.85
C PRO A 20 -8.33 -3.34 17.52
N TYR A 21 -9.31 -3.19 16.63
CA TYR A 21 -9.41 -3.88 15.34
C TYR A 21 -8.07 -3.89 14.56
N PHE A 22 -7.24 -2.86 14.72
CA PHE A 22 -5.93 -2.71 14.09
C PHE A 22 -4.86 -3.72 14.55
N ILE A 23 -4.83 -4.11 15.84
CA ILE A 23 -3.77 -5.02 16.34
C ILE A 23 -4.02 -6.46 15.88
N THR A 24 -5.29 -6.86 15.76
CA THR A 24 -5.70 -8.21 15.33
C THR A 24 -5.54 -8.41 13.82
N PHE A 25 -5.54 -7.34 13.03
CA PHE A 25 -5.50 -7.44 11.57
C PHE A 25 -4.11 -7.30 10.95
N CYS A 26 -3.17 -6.54 11.50
CA CYS A 26 -1.83 -6.36 10.90
C CYS A 26 -1.07 -7.68 10.61
N ALA A 27 -1.34 -8.74 11.38
CA ALA A 27 -0.76 -10.07 11.16
C ALA A 27 -1.50 -10.93 10.11
N LEU A 28 -2.68 -10.49 9.67
CA LEU A 28 -3.57 -11.17 8.70
C LEU A 28 -3.78 -10.36 7.41
N GLU A 29 -3.35 -9.11 7.35
CA GLU A 29 -3.46 -8.29 6.14
C GLU A 29 -2.27 -8.57 5.23
N HIS A 30 -2.43 -9.50 4.29
CA HIS A 30 -1.80 -9.33 3.00
C HIS A 30 -2.34 -8.02 2.42
N THR A 31 -1.71 -6.90 2.73
CA THR A 31 -2.04 -5.61 2.12
C THR A 31 -2.06 -5.83 0.61
N SER A 32 -3.10 -5.39 -0.09
CA SER A 32 -3.27 -5.46 -1.56
C SER A 32 -2.22 -4.65 -2.34
N LYS A 33 -1.01 -4.52 -1.81
CA LYS A 33 0.13 -3.84 -2.41
C LYS A 33 0.45 -4.48 -3.74
N ASN A 34 0.36 -3.68 -4.80
CA ASN A 34 0.71 -4.13 -6.13
C ASN A 34 2.24 -4.11 -6.32
N VAL A 35 2.71 -4.76 -7.39
CA VAL A 35 4.14 -4.80 -7.74
C VAL A 35 4.75 -3.40 -7.97
N LEU A 36 3.95 -2.43 -8.45
CA LEU A 36 4.39 -1.06 -8.68
C LEU A 36 4.64 -0.30 -7.37
N MET A 37 3.85 -0.52 -6.33
CA MET A 37 4.02 0.08 -5.00
C MET A 37 5.32 -0.40 -4.35
N HIS A 38 5.60 -1.70 -4.45
CA HIS A 38 6.88 -2.26 -4.00
C HIS A 38 8.07 -1.70 -4.79
N ALA A 39 7.94 -1.61 -6.12
CA ALA A 39 8.97 -1.02 -6.97
C ALA A 39 9.17 0.48 -6.68
N ALA A 40 8.11 1.20 -6.29
CA ALA A 40 8.19 2.61 -5.97
C ALA A 40 8.97 2.87 -4.67
N ALA A 41 8.79 2.02 -3.65
CA ALA A 41 9.50 2.12 -2.39
C ALA A 41 10.95 1.60 -2.46
N TYR A 42 11.18 0.46 -3.11
CA TYR A 42 12.45 -0.27 -3.01
C TYR A 42 13.25 -0.34 -4.32
N GLY A 43 12.59 -0.17 -5.46
CA GLY A 43 13.20 -0.28 -6.79
C GLY A 43 13.77 1.03 -7.34
N ASN A 44 14.25 0.94 -8.58
CA ASN A 44 14.74 2.08 -9.37
C ASN A 44 13.68 2.51 -10.40
N VAL A 45 13.85 3.71 -10.95
CA VAL A 45 12.93 4.29 -11.94
C VAL A 45 12.78 3.43 -13.20
N GLU A 46 13.81 2.67 -13.57
CA GLU A 46 13.79 1.76 -14.72
C GLU A 46 12.79 0.61 -14.53
N ILE A 47 12.68 0.10 -13.30
CA ILE A 47 11.71 -0.95 -12.95
C ILE A 47 10.30 -0.38 -13.05
N LEU A 48 10.08 0.85 -12.58
CA LEU A 48 8.79 1.53 -12.72
C LEU A 48 8.40 1.69 -14.20
N LYS A 49 9.32 2.17 -15.04
CA LYS A 49 9.11 2.30 -16.49
C LYS A 49 8.77 0.95 -17.13
N LEU A 50 9.50 -0.10 -16.79
CA LEU A 50 9.25 -1.45 -17.30
C LEU A 50 7.86 -1.94 -16.91
N LEU A 51 7.48 -1.84 -15.64
CA LEU A 51 6.16 -2.27 -15.16
C LEU A 51 5.03 -1.51 -15.83
N ILE A 52 5.17 -0.20 -16.02
CA ILE A 52 4.18 0.62 -16.71
C ILE A 52 4.08 0.24 -18.19
N SER A 53 5.21 -0.02 -18.87
CA SER A 53 5.21 -0.51 -20.26
C SER A 53 4.51 -1.87 -20.42
N LYS A 54 4.42 -2.67 -19.35
CA LYS A 54 3.71 -3.94 -19.32
C LYS A 54 2.21 -3.78 -19.04
N GLY A 55 1.71 -2.55 -18.93
CA GLY A 55 0.30 -2.25 -18.72
C GLY A 55 -0.16 -2.43 -17.28
N VAL A 56 0.76 -2.35 -16.30
CA VAL A 56 0.37 -2.36 -14.89
C VAL A 56 -0.49 -1.14 -14.59
N ASN A 57 -1.62 -1.34 -13.90
CA ASN A 57 -2.45 -0.25 -13.43
C ASN A 57 -1.70 0.54 -12.34
N PHE A 58 -1.22 1.72 -12.71
CA PHE A 58 -0.48 2.60 -11.81
C PHE A 58 -1.36 3.41 -10.86
N ASN A 59 -2.67 3.49 -11.12
CA ASN A 59 -3.64 4.20 -10.26
C ASN A 59 -4.19 3.31 -9.14
N ALA A 60 -3.69 2.08 -9.01
CA ALA A 60 -4.12 1.19 -7.93
C ALA A 60 -3.70 1.74 -6.56
N VAL A 61 -4.54 1.47 -5.56
CA VAL A 61 -4.33 1.77 -4.15
C VAL A 61 -4.35 0.47 -3.34
N ASP A 62 -3.60 0.40 -2.25
CA ASP A 62 -3.68 -0.72 -1.31
C ASP A 62 -4.92 -0.59 -0.40
N ASP A 63 -5.08 -1.54 0.53
CA ASP A 63 -6.25 -1.56 1.42
C ASP A 63 -6.32 -0.36 2.38
N LEU A 64 -5.20 0.35 2.57
CA LEU A 64 -5.10 1.58 3.36
C LEU A 64 -5.25 2.84 2.50
N GLY A 65 -5.50 2.68 1.20
CA GLY A 65 -5.67 3.75 0.23
C GLY A 65 -4.36 4.27 -0.38
N PHE A 66 -3.20 3.70 -0.03
CA PHE A 66 -1.91 4.21 -0.51
C PHE A 66 -1.64 3.77 -1.93
N ASN A 67 -1.22 4.70 -2.78
CA ASN A 67 -0.78 4.42 -4.14
C ASN A 67 0.76 4.35 -4.23
N ALA A 68 1.27 4.01 -5.42
CA ALA A 68 2.71 3.90 -5.65
C ALA A 68 3.50 5.19 -5.32
N LEU A 69 2.91 6.38 -5.52
CA LEU A 69 3.57 7.64 -5.18
C LEU A 69 3.72 7.81 -3.67
N ASP A 70 2.72 7.43 -2.88
CA ASP A 70 2.79 7.49 -1.41
C ASP A 70 3.94 6.61 -0.88
N PHE A 71 4.10 5.42 -1.45
CA PHE A 71 5.22 4.52 -1.14
C PHE A 71 6.59 5.09 -1.55
N ALA A 72 6.70 5.74 -2.71
CA ALA A 72 7.94 6.40 -3.12
C ALA A 72 8.30 7.57 -2.19
N LEU A 73 7.31 8.37 -1.76
CA LEU A 73 7.50 9.49 -0.85
C LEU A 73 7.89 9.00 0.56
N SER A 74 7.19 8.00 1.09
CA SER A 74 7.48 7.37 2.39
C SER A 74 8.89 6.78 2.45
N ALA A 75 9.35 6.17 1.34
CA ALA A 75 10.69 5.60 1.24
C ALA A 75 11.78 6.63 0.87
N GLY A 76 11.44 7.91 0.67
CA GLY A 76 12.40 8.96 0.28
C GLY A 76 12.98 8.79 -1.14
N LYS A 77 12.32 8.02 -2.02
CA LYS A 77 12.77 7.75 -3.39
C LYS A 77 12.39 8.89 -4.32
N LYS A 78 13.18 9.97 -4.32
CA LYS A 78 12.88 11.19 -5.08
C LYS A 78 12.73 10.96 -6.59
N GLU A 79 13.64 10.21 -7.22
CA GLU A 79 13.56 9.96 -8.67
C GLU A 79 12.29 9.17 -9.04
N ASN A 80 11.91 8.21 -8.20
CA ASN A 80 10.68 7.43 -8.38
C ASN A 80 9.44 8.31 -8.20
N ALA A 81 9.43 9.17 -7.17
CA ALA A 81 8.34 10.09 -6.91
C ALA A 81 8.16 11.10 -8.05
N ASP A 82 9.25 11.66 -8.57
CA ASP A 82 9.20 12.63 -9.68
C ASP A 82 8.70 11.97 -10.96
N TYR A 83 9.13 10.73 -11.25
CA TYR A 83 8.59 9.96 -12.37
C TYR A 83 7.10 9.67 -12.22
N LEU A 84 6.67 9.19 -11.05
CA LEU A 84 5.24 8.92 -10.79
C LEU A 84 4.39 10.19 -10.86
N LYS A 85 4.89 11.33 -10.37
CA LYS A 85 4.24 12.64 -10.55
C LYS A 85 4.15 13.05 -12.02
N SER A 86 5.19 12.78 -12.82
CA SER A 86 5.18 13.09 -14.27
C SER A 86 4.09 12.33 -15.03
N LEU A 87 3.65 11.19 -14.49
CA LEU A 87 2.54 10.39 -15.03
C LEU A 87 1.17 10.92 -14.59
N GLY A 88 1.13 11.98 -13.77
CA GLY A 88 -0.09 12.60 -13.26
C GLY A 88 -0.63 11.96 -11.98
N LEU A 89 0.10 11.03 -11.33
CA LEU A 89 -0.32 10.52 -10.02
C LEU A 89 -0.23 11.62 -8.98
N LYS A 90 -1.24 11.67 -8.11
CA LYS A 90 -1.25 12.50 -6.91
C LYS A 90 -1.08 11.61 -5.69
N ALA A 91 -0.39 12.13 -4.68
CA ALA A 91 -0.32 11.44 -3.40
C ALA A 91 -1.72 11.40 -2.79
N ASN A 92 -2.08 10.28 -2.18
CA ASN A 92 -3.35 10.19 -1.46
C ASN A 92 -3.13 10.61 -0.01
N GLU A 93 -4.02 11.48 0.47
CA GLU A 93 -4.06 11.89 1.88
C GLU A 93 -4.83 10.82 2.67
N ASN A 94 -4.14 9.76 3.11
CA ASN A 94 -4.78 8.73 3.91
C ASN A 94 -4.66 8.99 5.41
N LEU A 95 -5.70 8.56 6.11
CA LEU A 95 -5.99 8.79 7.53
C LEU A 95 -4.87 8.36 8.49
N PHE A 96 -3.95 7.49 8.07
CA PHE A 96 -2.98 6.85 8.95
C PHE A 96 -1.62 7.55 9.07
N TYR A 97 -1.33 8.55 8.22
CA TYR A 97 -0.11 9.37 8.38
C TYR A 97 -0.30 10.61 9.28
N GLY A 98 -1.50 10.79 9.85
CA GLY A 98 -1.84 11.87 10.79
C GLY A 98 -1.69 11.51 12.28
N GLY A 99 -1.16 10.33 12.59
CA GLY A 99 -0.86 9.93 13.97
C GLY A 99 0.62 10.12 14.26
N SER A 100 1.01 11.30 14.73
CA SER A 100 1.98 11.33 15.82
C SER A 100 1.48 10.34 16.86
N LEU A 101 2.32 9.37 17.21
CA LEU A 101 2.16 8.61 18.44
C LEU A 101 2.33 9.61 19.59
N GLU A 102 1.22 10.23 20.02
CA GLU A 102 1.08 10.80 21.37
C GLU A 102 0.36 9.78 22.26
#